data_AF-A0A959N2W6-F1
#
_entry.id   AF-A0A959N2W6-F1
#
_cell.length_a   1.000
_cell.length_b   1.000
_cell.length_c   1.000
_cell.angle_alpha   90.00
_cell.angle_beta   90.00
_cell.angle_gamma   90.00
#
_symmetry.space_group_name_H-M   'P 1'
#
loop_
_entity.id
_entity.type
_entity.pdbx_description
1 polymer ?
#
loop_
_entity_poly.entity_id
_entity_poly.type
_entity_poly.pdbx_seq_one_letter_code
_entity_poly.pdbx_strand_id
1 'polypeptide(L)'
;MLIRKLFFLIFSGLIICSFISCEDKFKPLQTTESIDDLPSQESWNSTVTFSDSGNVKAVLKAGHILVYSKKGFTLIDSGAVVDFYKDGEIASTLSGEKGKINDKTKDIEI
;
A
#
# COMPACT_ATOMS: atom_id res chain seq x y z
N MET A 1 65.15 -9.22 -26.59
CA MET A 1 64.62 -9.84 -25.34
C MET A 1 63.93 -8.83 -24.42
N LEU A 2 64.42 -7.59 -24.30
CA LEU A 2 63.82 -6.53 -23.46
C LEU A 2 62.38 -6.13 -23.88
N ILE A 3 62.14 -5.88 -25.17
CA ILE A 3 60.80 -5.48 -25.67
C ILE A 3 59.72 -6.54 -25.37
N ARG A 4 60.06 -7.83 -25.49
CA ARG A 4 59.12 -8.93 -25.20
C ARG A 4 58.77 -9.01 -23.71
N LYS A 5 59.73 -8.70 -22.83
CA LYS A 5 59.51 -8.64 -21.38
C LYS A 5 58.66 -7.41 -21.00
N LEU A 6 58.88 -6.27 -21.66
CA LEU A 6 58.08 -5.06 -21.46
C LEU A 6 56.63 -5.27 -21.89
N PHE A 7 56.40 -5.93 -23.03
CA PHE A 7 55.06 -6.27 -23.50
C PHE A 7 54.33 -7.21 -22.53
N PHE A 8 55.03 -8.19 -21.96
CA PHE A 8 54.49 -9.09 -20.95
C PHE A 8 54.11 -8.38 -19.65
N LEU A 9 54.91 -7.40 -19.21
CA LEU A 9 54.62 -6.60 -18.01
C LEU A 9 53.40 -5.70 -18.22
N ILE A 10 53.25 -5.07 -19.39
CA ILE A 10 52.08 -4.24 -19.71
C ILE A 10 50.81 -5.11 -19.76
N PHE A 11 50.89 -6.27 -20.43
CA PHE A 11 49.75 -7.18 -20.52
C PHE A 11 49.35 -7.74 -19.15
N SER A 12 50.32 -8.09 -18.30
CA SER A 12 50.05 -8.52 -16.92
C SER A 12 49.43 -7.40 -16.08
N GLY A 13 49.86 -6.15 -16.25
CA GLY A 13 49.28 -4.99 -15.56
C GLY A 13 47.83 -4.73 -15.98
N LEU A 14 47.54 -4.85 -17.28
CA LEU A 14 46.19 -4.66 -17.81
C LEU A 14 45.18 -5.69 -17.26
N ILE A 15 45.61 -6.95 -17.09
CA ILE A 15 44.78 -8.00 -16.51
C ILE A 15 44.47 -7.74 -15.03
N ILE A 16 45.44 -7.22 -14.27
CA ILE A 16 45.27 -6.93 -12.84
C ILE A 16 44.29 -5.76 -12.62
N CYS A 17 44.30 -4.74 -13.50
CA CYS A 17 43.38 -3.60 -13.41
C CYS A 17 41.90 -3.99 -13.61
N SER A 18 41.62 -5.07 -14.36
CA SER A 18 40.25 -5.54 -14.62
C SER A 18 39.54 -6.11 -13.39
N PHE A 19 40.27 -6.40 -12.30
CA PHE A 19 39.68 -6.93 -11.05
C PHE A 19 39.36 -5.85 -10.00
N ILE A 20 39.62 -4.57 -10.29
CA ILE A 20 39.39 -3.46 -9.34
C ILE A 20 37.98 -2.85 -9.50
N SER A 21 37.10 -3.46 -10.31
CA SER A 21 35.71 -2.99 -10.41
C SER A 21 34.90 -3.39 -9.19
N CYS A 22 35.06 -2.62 -8.11
CA CYS A 22 34.21 -2.66 -6.93
C CYS A 22 32.89 -1.95 -7.26
N GLU A 23 31.85 -2.71 -7.54
CA GLU A 23 30.51 -2.19 -7.76
C GLU A 23 29.85 -1.92 -6.40
N ASP A 24 29.81 -0.66 -5.98
CA ASP A 24 28.98 -0.23 -4.84
C ASP A 24 27.51 -0.35 -5.25
N LYS A 25 26.92 -1.51 -4.98
CA LYS A 25 25.48 -1.72 -5.21
C LYS A 25 24.71 -0.73 -4.35
N PHE A 26 24.05 0.23 -5.00
CA PHE A 26 23.13 1.15 -4.36
C PHE A 26 22.08 0.34 -3.57
N LYS A 27 22.21 0.35 -2.24
CA LYS A 27 21.18 -0.20 -1.36
C LYS A 27 20.20 0.94 -1.08
N PRO A 28 18.95 0.87 -1.57
CA PRO A 28 17.96 1.86 -1.20
C PRO A 28 17.85 1.89 0.33
N LEU A 29 17.70 3.08 0.88
CA LEU A 29 17.42 3.26 2.30
C LEU A 29 16.20 2.40 2.64
N GLN A 30 16.40 1.39 3.48
CA GLN A 30 15.29 0.61 4.03
C GLN A 30 14.63 1.49 5.08
N THR A 31 13.45 2.02 4.75
CA THR A 31 12.59 2.65 5.74
C THR A 31 12.28 1.63 6.82
N THR A 32 12.44 2.00 8.09
CA THR A 32 12.15 1.12 9.24
C THR A 32 10.66 0.91 9.47
N GLU A 33 9.79 1.48 8.62
CA GLU A 33 8.35 1.25 8.71
C GLU A 33 8.02 -0.19 8.35
N SER A 34 7.36 -0.88 9.28
CA SER A 34 6.86 -2.22 9.01
C SER A 34 5.87 -2.15 7.87
N ILE A 35 5.97 -3.08 6.91
CA ILE A 35 4.97 -3.24 5.83
C ILE A 35 3.56 -3.39 6.42
N ASP A 36 3.44 -3.86 7.67
CA ASP A 36 2.16 -4.00 8.36
C ASP A 36 1.51 -2.65 8.74
N ASP A 37 2.28 -1.56 8.76
CA ASP A 37 1.80 -0.21 9.03
C ASP A 37 1.29 0.51 7.79
N LEU A 38 1.46 -0.06 6.60
CA LEU A 38 0.94 0.47 5.36
C LEU A 38 -0.45 -0.12 5.03
N PRO A 39 -1.34 0.67 4.41
CA PRO A 39 -2.61 0.15 3.92
C PRO A 39 -2.35 -0.91 2.84
N SER A 40 -3.10 -2.01 2.89
CA SER A 40 -3.08 -3.03 1.84
C SER A 40 -3.87 -2.61 0.60
N GLN A 41 -4.81 -1.67 0.76
CA GLN A 41 -5.58 -1.08 -0.34
C GLN A 41 -6.00 0.36 0.01
N GLU A 42 -6.08 1.18 -1.02
CA GLU A 42 -6.48 2.58 -0.96
C GLU A 42 -7.55 2.86 -2.02
N SER A 43 -8.51 3.72 -1.72
CA SER A 43 -9.57 4.09 -2.67
C SER A 43 -10.03 5.51 -2.43
N TRP A 44 -10.28 6.27 -3.50
CA TRP A 44 -10.73 7.67 -3.45
C TRP A 44 -12.10 7.84 -4.07
N ASN A 45 -12.87 8.82 -3.60
CA ASN A 45 -14.21 9.17 -4.10
C ASN A 45 -15.09 7.95 -4.37
N SER A 46 -15.11 7.03 -3.41
CA SER A 46 -15.62 5.68 -3.58
C SER A 46 -17.03 5.54 -3.05
N THR A 47 -17.81 4.69 -3.71
CA THR A 47 -19.12 4.22 -3.24
C THR A 47 -19.05 2.72 -3.00
N VAL A 48 -19.31 2.28 -1.78
CA VAL A 48 -19.29 0.88 -1.37
C VAL A 48 -20.71 0.44 -1.01
N THR A 49 -21.23 -0.56 -1.70
CA THR A 49 -22.56 -1.12 -1.44
C THR A 49 -22.44 -2.40 -0.63
N PHE A 50 -23.06 -2.42 0.55
CA PHE A 50 -23.21 -3.61 1.37
C PHE A 50 -24.56 -4.25 1.08
N SER A 51 -24.53 -5.52 0.65
CA SER A 51 -25.74 -6.28 0.34
C SER A 51 -25.73 -7.64 1.05
N ASP A 52 -26.90 -8.10 1.45
CA ASP A 52 -27.12 -9.45 1.97
C ASP A 52 -28.27 -10.10 1.20
N SER A 53 -28.02 -11.30 0.67
CA SER A 53 -29.00 -12.08 -0.08
C SER A 53 -29.65 -11.31 -1.24
N GLY A 54 -28.86 -10.46 -1.92
CA GLY A 54 -29.31 -9.61 -3.04
C GLY A 54 -29.99 -8.30 -2.63
N ASN A 55 -30.22 -8.06 -1.35
CA ASN A 55 -30.84 -6.83 -0.85
C ASN A 55 -29.77 -5.86 -0.35
N VAL A 56 -29.87 -4.58 -0.76
CA VAL A 56 -29.00 -3.52 -0.24
C VAL A 56 -29.31 -3.30 1.24
N LYS A 57 -28.26 -3.28 2.06
CA LYS A 57 -28.32 -3.02 3.51
C LYS A 57 -27.71 -1.69 3.87
N ALA A 58 -26.64 -1.28 3.18
CA ALA A 58 -26.05 0.03 3.35
C ALA A 58 -25.29 0.48 2.09
N VAL A 59 -25.16 1.79 1.91
CA VAL A 59 -24.30 2.42 0.91
C VAL A 59 -23.40 3.43 1.60
N LEU A 60 -22.08 3.17 1.57
CA LEU A 60 -21.05 4.09 2.06
C LEU A 60 -20.52 4.92 0.90
N LYS A 61 -20.46 6.24 1.07
CA LYS A 61 -19.72 7.17 0.22
C LYS A 61 -18.59 7.77 1.04
N ALA A 62 -17.39 7.81 0.47
CA ALA A 62 -16.21 8.36 1.14
C ALA A 62 -15.26 9.04 0.14
N GLY A 63 -14.64 10.13 0.58
CA GLY A 63 -13.57 10.80 -0.15
C GLY A 63 -12.29 9.96 -0.22
N HIS A 64 -11.95 9.26 0.86
CA HIS A 64 -10.74 8.43 0.92
C HIS A 64 -10.88 7.30 1.95
N ILE A 65 -10.53 6.07 1.52
CA ILE A 65 -10.64 4.82 2.27
C ILE A 65 -9.29 4.11 2.26
N LEU A 66 -8.84 3.66 3.44
CA LEU A 66 -7.61 2.92 3.67
C LEU A 66 -7.93 1.57 4.33
N VAL A 67 -7.64 0.46 3.66
CA VAL A 67 -7.88 -0.89 4.18
C VAL A 67 -6.60 -1.44 4.77
N TYR A 68 -6.65 -1.90 6.02
CA TYR A 68 -5.54 -2.56 6.70
C TYR A 68 -5.88 -4.03 6.98
N SER A 69 -5.87 -4.88 5.95
CA SER A 69 -6.34 -6.27 6.06
C SER A 69 -5.62 -7.08 7.15
N LYS A 70 -4.33 -6.83 7.39
CA LYS A 70 -3.56 -7.50 8.47
C LYS A 70 -4.00 -7.04 9.87
N LYS A 71 -4.45 -5.80 10.00
CA LYS A 71 -4.94 -5.23 11.26
C LYS A 71 -6.44 -5.43 11.47
N GLY A 72 -7.18 -5.84 10.43
CA GLY A 72 -8.60 -6.15 10.48
C GLY A 72 -9.49 -4.91 10.65
N PHE A 73 -9.05 -3.76 10.12
CA PHE A 73 -9.88 -2.56 10.07
C PHE A 73 -9.70 -1.79 8.76
N THR A 74 -10.73 -1.01 8.46
CA THR A 74 -10.73 -0.02 7.39
C THR A 74 -10.87 1.37 8.00
N LEU A 75 -10.07 2.33 7.55
CA LEU A 75 -10.20 3.74 7.93
C LEU A 75 -10.83 4.52 6.79
N ILE A 76 -11.65 5.49 7.17
CA ILE A 76 -12.14 6.55 6.30
C ILE A 76 -11.58 7.84 6.89
N ASP A 77 -10.81 8.60 6.13
CA ASP A 77 -10.18 9.82 6.63
C ASP A 77 -10.70 11.10 5.96
N SER A 78 -11.66 10.95 5.03
CA SER A 78 -12.33 12.04 4.34
C SER A 78 -13.79 11.71 4.00
N GLY A 79 -14.72 12.50 4.54
CA GLY A 79 -16.12 12.62 4.13
C GLY A 79 -16.92 11.31 4.09
N ALA A 80 -17.12 10.66 5.24
CA ALA A 80 -17.90 9.44 5.38
C ALA A 80 -19.42 9.72 5.43
N VAL A 81 -20.19 9.09 4.55
CA VAL A 81 -21.66 9.10 4.59
C VAL A 81 -22.16 7.67 4.35
N VAL A 82 -22.94 7.13 5.28
CA VAL A 82 -23.52 5.79 5.21
C VAL A 82 -25.03 5.88 5.26
N ASP A 83 -25.69 5.52 4.16
CA ASP A 83 -27.14 5.35 4.11
C ASP A 83 -27.48 3.89 4.43
N PHE A 84 -28.26 3.66 5.49
CA PHE A 84 -28.74 2.33 5.86
C PHE A 84 -30.11 2.08 5.26
N TYR A 85 -30.31 0.90 4.69
CA TYR A 85 -31.52 0.54 3.97
C TYR A 85 -32.37 -0.49 4.73
N LYS A 86 -33.68 -0.30 4.70
CA LYS A 86 -34.68 -1.26 5.16
C LYS A 86 -35.79 -1.35 4.10
N ASP A 87 -36.06 -2.56 3.63
CA ASP A 87 -37.10 -2.83 2.64
C ASP A 87 -36.97 -1.99 1.34
N GLY A 88 -35.73 -1.66 0.96
CA GLY A 88 -35.40 -0.88 -0.25
C GLY A 88 -35.39 0.64 -0.06
N GLU A 89 -35.78 1.14 1.12
CA GLU A 89 -35.78 2.57 1.43
C GLU A 89 -34.67 2.92 2.44
N ILE A 90 -34.23 4.18 2.43
CA ILE A 90 -33.25 4.68 3.41
C ILE A 90 -33.96 4.79 4.76
N ALA A 91 -33.54 3.97 5.71
CA ALA A 91 -34.03 3.96 7.08
C ALA A 91 -33.33 5.02 7.94
N SER A 92 -32.03 5.24 7.71
CA SER A 92 -31.23 6.23 8.44
C SER A 92 -29.94 6.55 7.69
N THR A 93 -29.32 7.68 8.06
CA THR A 93 -28.02 8.11 7.55
C THR A 93 -27.07 8.38 8.71
N LEU A 94 -25.84 7.88 8.63
CA LEU A 94 -24.73 8.20 9.53
C LEU A 94 -23.65 8.94 8.73
N SER A 95 -23.18 10.09 9.23
CA SER A 95 -22.21 10.91 8.50
C SER A 95 -21.19 11.58 9.41
N GLY A 96 -19.97 11.74 8.91
CA GLY A 96 -18.89 12.47 9.59
C GLY A 96 -17.64 12.56 8.72
N GLU A 97 -16.63 13.28 9.21
CA GLU A 97 -15.41 13.54 8.43
C GLU A 97 -14.48 12.32 8.36
N LYS A 98 -14.50 11.48 9.39
CA LYS A 98 -13.66 10.30 9.50
C LYS A 98 -14.49 9.12 9.98
N GLY A 99 -13.96 7.93 9.83
CA GLY A 99 -14.58 6.74 10.37
C GLY A 99 -13.62 5.57 10.45
N LYS A 100 -14.02 4.56 11.21
CA LYS A 100 -13.33 3.29 11.34
C LYS A 100 -14.33 2.16 11.27
N ILE A 101 -14.00 1.15 10.47
CA ILE A 101 -14.81 -0.06 10.33
C ILE A 101 -14.00 -1.21 10.90
N ASN A 102 -14.60 -1.97 11.82
CA ASN A 102 -14.05 -3.24 12.25
C ASN A 102 -14.40 -4.31 11.21
N ASP A 103 -13.40 -4.90 10.55
CA ASP A 103 -13.67 -5.81 9.44
C ASP A 103 -14.31 -7.13 9.89
N LYS A 104 -14.20 -7.50 11.18
CA LYS A 104 -14.79 -8.72 11.73
C LYS A 104 -16.25 -8.53 12.13
N THR A 105 -16.56 -7.48 12.89
CA THR A 105 -17.92 -7.24 13.40
C THR A 105 -18.77 -6.43 12.43
N LYS A 106 -18.13 -5.71 11.50
CA LYS A 106 -18.74 -4.71 10.61
C LYS A 106 -19.31 -3.50 11.36
N ASP A 107 -18.89 -3.30 12.61
CA ASP A 107 -19.23 -2.08 13.35
C ASP A 107 -18.53 -0.89 12.71
N ILE A 108 -19.29 0.20 12.57
CA ILE A 108 -18.84 1.46 11.99
C ILE A 108 -18.85 2.51 13.10
N GLU A 109 -17.70 3.14 13.31
CA GLU A 109 -17.52 4.30 14.17
C GLU A 109 -17.25 5.51 13.28
N ILE A 110 -18.00 6.59 13.44
CA ILE A 110 -17.86 7.86 12.71
C ILE A 110 -17.80 9.01 13.71
#